data_AF-A0A1G0RY18-F1
#
_entry.id   AF-A0A1G0RY18-F1
#
_cell.length_a   1.000
_cell.length_b   1.000
_cell.length_c   1.000
_cell.angle_alpha   90.00
_cell.angle_beta   90.00
_cell.angle_gamma   90.00
#
_symmetry.space_group_name_H-M   'P 1'
#
loop_
_entity.id
_entity.type
_entity.pdbx_description
1 polymer ?
#
loop_
_entity_poly.entity_id
_entity_poly.type
_entity_poly.pdbx_seq_one_letter_code
_entity_poly.pdbx_strand_id
1 'polypeptide(L)'
;MKLLSLGIFVFVFALAISSGEIALAQSAQGNVVVINNAELSLSGEGSMAEFDSLTAEYNKWCLDKNEYVVSYKVVRHWWGNNNRDFVSIVEVKTWDDILNFNQRANELFEEHWDTKEKRKAYNDAYDKYFTGQHSDEIYQEVVFNK
;
A
#
# COMPACT_ATOMS: atom_id res chain seq x y z
N MET A 1 24.07 47.42 -28.05
CA MET A 1 24.32 46.95 -26.66
C MET A 1 23.11 46.39 -25.91
N LYS A 2 21.84 46.69 -26.27
CA LYS A 2 20.65 46.14 -25.56
C LYS A 2 20.18 44.75 -26.01
N LEU A 3 20.56 44.31 -27.22
CA LEU A 3 20.17 42.99 -27.76
C LEU A 3 21.12 41.86 -27.34
N LEU A 4 22.40 42.15 -27.13
CA LEU A 4 23.37 41.15 -26.64
C LEU A 4 23.09 40.71 -25.19
N SER A 5 22.58 41.60 -24.35
CA SER A 5 22.29 41.28 -22.94
C SER A 5 21.04 40.42 -22.76
N LEU A 6 20.06 40.52 -23.67
CA LEU A 6 18.82 39.72 -23.61
C LEU A 6 19.07 38.27 -24.07
N GLY A 7 19.91 38.08 -25.09
CA GLY A 7 20.26 36.75 -25.59
C GLY A 7 21.04 35.91 -24.56
N ILE A 8 21.96 36.54 -23.82
CA ILE A 8 22.72 35.88 -22.74
C ILE A 8 21.79 35.50 -21.58
N PHE A 9 20.80 36.33 -21.25
CA PHE A 9 19.87 36.06 -20.16
C PHE A 9 18.93 34.88 -20.47
N VAL A 10 18.46 34.76 -21.71
CA VAL A 10 17.62 33.63 -22.16
C VAL A 10 18.42 32.33 -22.21
N PHE A 11 19.71 32.39 -22.58
CA PHE A 11 20.56 31.19 -22.64
C PHE A 11 20.92 30.65 -21.24
N VAL A 12 21.13 31.53 -20.26
CA VAL A 12 21.38 31.13 -18.86
C VAL A 12 20.12 30.55 -18.21
N PHE A 13 18.94 31.09 -18.54
CA PHE A 13 17.67 30.55 -18.04
C PHE A 13 17.33 29.18 -18.66
N ALA A 14 17.66 28.95 -19.94
CA ALA A 14 17.48 27.65 -20.60
C ALA A 14 18.43 26.57 -20.03
N LEU A 15 19.67 26.93 -19.70
CA LEU A 15 20.64 26.01 -19.06
C LEU A 15 20.24 25.64 -17.62
N ALA A 16 19.60 26.57 -16.88
CA ALA A 16 19.07 26.28 -15.55
C ALA A 16 17.90 25.27 -15.60
N ILE A 17 17.06 25.34 -16.63
CA ILE A 17 15.95 24.40 -16.84
C ILE A 17 16.47 23.01 -17.24
N SER A 18 17.52 22.91 -18.08
CA SER A 18 18.09 21.59 -18.44
C SER A 18 18.88 20.93 -17.30
N SER A 19 19.31 21.68 -16.28
CA SER A 19 19.88 21.13 -15.05
C SER A 19 18.83 20.77 -13.99
N GLY A 20 17.58 21.22 -14.17
CA GLY A 20 16.49 21.02 -13.21
C GLY A 20 15.95 19.59 -13.15
N GLU A 21 16.20 18.77 -14.17
CA GLU A 21 15.80 17.35 -14.17
C GLU A 21 16.67 16.49 -13.23
N ILE A 22 17.84 16.97 -12.82
CA ILE A 22 18.79 16.21 -11.99
C ILE A 22 18.45 16.33 -10.49
N ALA A 23 17.55 17.23 -10.08
CA ALA A 23 17.32 17.57 -8.67
C ALA A 23 16.01 17.02 -8.05
N LEU A 24 15.23 16.20 -8.76
CA LEU A 24 14.05 15.52 -8.21
C LEU A 24 14.06 14.00 -8.37
N ALA A 25 15.18 13.41 -8.79
CA ALA A 25 15.39 11.99 -8.58
C ALA A 25 15.58 11.78 -7.07
N GLN A 26 14.49 11.53 -6.35
CA GLN A 26 14.57 10.99 -5.00
C GLN A 26 15.48 9.76 -5.10
N SER A 27 16.65 9.81 -4.46
CA SER A 27 17.59 8.69 -4.46
C SER A 27 16.82 7.42 -4.15
N ALA A 28 17.01 6.34 -4.92
CA ALA A 28 16.31 5.08 -4.69
C ALA A 28 16.45 4.67 -3.22
N GLN A 29 15.40 4.89 -2.44
CA GLN A 29 15.34 4.68 -1.00
C GLN A 29 14.45 3.47 -0.80
N GLY A 30 15.05 2.28 -0.86
CA GLY A 30 14.40 0.98 -0.60
C GLY A 30 13.04 0.79 -1.27
N ASN A 31 12.29 -0.20 -0.79
CA ASN A 31 10.88 -0.31 -1.12
C ASN A 31 10.02 0.58 -0.20
N VAL A 32 8.79 0.86 -0.63
CA VAL A 32 7.77 1.50 0.19
C VAL A 32 6.97 0.43 0.93
N VAL A 33 6.68 0.66 2.20
CA VAL A 33 5.92 -0.23 3.06
C VAL A 33 4.62 0.44 3.47
N VAL A 34 3.50 -0.15 3.09
CA VAL A 34 2.15 0.30 3.44
C VAL A 34 1.65 -0.58 4.58
N ILE A 35 1.29 0.04 5.69
CA ILE A 35 0.76 -0.63 6.87
C ILE A 35 -0.69 -0.19 7.06
N ASN A 36 -1.57 -1.16 7.22
CA ASN A 36 -2.93 -0.94 7.68
C ASN A 36 -3.10 -1.71 8.99
N ASN A 37 -3.42 -1.00 10.08
CA ASN A 37 -3.77 -1.61 11.35
C ASN A 37 -5.28 -1.51 11.56
N ALA A 38 -5.98 -2.63 11.41
CA ALA A 38 -7.41 -2.73 11.66
C ALA A 38 -7.69 -3.25 13.07
N GLU A 39 -8.67 -2.65 13.73
CA GLU A 39 -9.07 -3.07 15.07
C GLU A 39 -10.06 -4.23 15.03
N LEU A 40 -9.66 -5.38 15.56
CA LEU A 40 -10.48 -6.59 15.68
C LEU A 40 -11.65 -6.38 16.64
N SER A 41 -12.86 -6.77 16.24
CA SER A 41 -14.07 -6.64 17.06
C SER A 41 -13.99 -7.48 18.34
N LEU A 42 -13.44 -8.69 18.26
CA LEU A 42 -13.47 -9.71 19.32
C LEU A 42 -14.90 -9.97 19.86
N SER A 43 -15.92 -9.77 19.02
CA SER A 43 -17.34 -9.90 19.39
C SER A 43 -17.74 -11.33 19.77
N GLY A 44 -16.94 -12.32 19.36
CA GLY A 44 -17.25 -13.75 19.47
C GLY A 44 -18.11 -14.27 18.32
N GLU A 45 -18.44 -13.43 17.33
CA GLU A 45 -19.12 -13.86 16.11
C GLU A 45 -18.16 -14.57 15.15
N GLY A 46 -18.56 -15.73 14.63
CA GLY A 46 -17.73 -16.54 13.74
C GLY A 46 -16.70 -17.41 14.48
N SER A 47 -15.60 -17.74 13.81
CA SER A 47 -14.53 -18.57 14.39
C SER A 47 -13.16 -18.14 13.88
N MET A 48 -12.11 -18.41 14.65
CA MET A 48 -10.73 -18.12 14.21
C MET A 48 -10.39 -18.84 12.90
N ALA A 49 -10.87 -20.07 12.71
CA ALA A 49 -10.64 -20.83 11.49
C ALA A 49 -11.33 -20.22 10.26
N GLU A 50 -12.53 -19.66 10.44
CA GLU A 50 -13.23 -18.91 9.38
C GLU A 50 -12.46 -17.62 9.06
N PHE A 51 -12.03 -16.87 10.08
CA PHE A 51 -11.25 -15.66 9.89
C PHE A 51 -9.93 -15.93 9.14
N ASP A 52 -9.16 -16.92 9.61
CA ASP A 52 -7.91 -17.34 8.98
C ASP A 52 -8.13 -17.76 7.51
N SER A 53 -9.22 -18.48 7.23
CA SER A 53 -9.57 -18.92 5.88
C SER A 53 -9.92 -17.74 4.96
N LEU A 54 -10.71 -16.78 5.43
CA LEU A 54 -11.09 -15.59 4.66
C LEU A 54 -9.87 -14.72 4.38
N THR A 55 -9.04 -14.44 5.40
CA THR A 55 -7.79 -13.68 5.23
C THR A 55 -6.86 -14.38 4.23
N ALA A 56 -6.69 -15.69 4.33
CA ALA A 56 -5.86 -16.45 3.40
C ALA A 56 -6.40 -16.40 1.96
N GLU A 57 -7.71 -16.44 1.78
CA GLU A 57 -8.34 -16.33 0.46
C GLU A 57 -8.09 -14.96 -0.15
N TYR A 58 -8.31 -13.86 0.60
CA TYR A 58 -8.00 -12.51 0.13
C TYR A 58 -6.53 -12.35 -0.24
N ASN A 59 -5.62 -12.79 0.63
CA ASN A 59 -4.18 -12.68 0.37
C ASN A 59 -3.80 -13.43 -0.91
N LYS A 60 -4.33 -14.65 -1.11
CA LYS A 60 -4.07 -15.46 -2.30
C LYS A 60 -4.58 -14.83 -3.60
N TRP A 61 -5.73 -14.16 -3.56
CA TRP A 61 -6.36 -13.66 -4.78
C TRP A 61 -6.05 -12.19 -5.07
N CYS A 62 -5.88 -11.37 -4.04
CA CYS A 62 -5.71 -9.92 -4.14
C CYS A 62 -4.26 -9.46 -3.91
N LEU A 63 -3.41 -10.24 -3.23
CA LEU A 63 -2.01 -9.88 -2.97
C LEU A 63 -1.03 -10.77 -3.74
N ASP A 64 -1.13 -12.11 -3.67
CA ASP A 64 -0.22 -13.02 -4.38
C ASP A 64 -0.26 -12.83 -5.90
N LYS A 65 -1.39 -12.38 -6.44
CA LYS A 65 -1.62 -12.16 -7.88
C LYS A 65 -1.39 -10.72 -8.32
N ASN A 66 -1.05 -9.83 -7.39
CA ASN A 66 -0.91 -8.41 -7.64
C ASN A 66 0.54 -8.08 -7.99
N GLU A 67 0.77 -7.69 -9.24
CA GLU A 67 2.10 -7.47 -9.79
C GLU A 67 2.89 -6.31 -9.16
N TYR A 68 2.20 -5.42 -8.42
CA TYR A 68 2.81 -4.29 -7.71
C TYR A 68 3.31 -4.67 -6.31
N VAL A 69 2.82 -5.80 -5.76
CA VAL A 69 3.21 -6.29 -4.43
C VAL A 69 4.56 -7.01 -4.53
N VAL A 70 5.57 -6.47 -3.84
CA VAL A 70 6.88 -7.10 -3.70
C VAL A 70 6.82 -8.21 -2.66
N SER A 71 6.23 -7.91 -1.51
CA SER A 71 6.00 -8.86 -0.43
C SER A 71 4.83 -8.39 0.43
N TYR A 72 4.27 -9.28 1.25
CA TYR A 72 3.34 -8.89 2.29
C TYR A 72 3.45 -9.81 3.50
N LYS A 73 2.94 -9.32 4.63
CA LYS A 73 2.79 -10.07 5.87
C LYS A 73 1.58 -9.56 6.63
N VAL A 74 0.81 -10.49 7.17
CA VAL A 74 -0.20 -10.17 8.18
C VAL A 74 0.35 -10.56 9.54
N VAL A 75 0.31 -9.62 10.49
CA VAL A 75 0.69 -9.87 11.88
C VAL A 75 -0.45 -9.51 12.82
N ARG A 76 -0.53 -10.23 13.92
CA ARG A 76 -1.50 -10.03 14.99
C ARG A 76 -0.77 -9.92 16.31
N HIS A 77 -1.44 -9.34 17.28
CA HIS A 77 -0.89 -9.24 18.63
C HIS A 77 -0.47 -10.62 19.18
N TRP A 78 0.77 -10.69 19.68
CA TRP A 78 1.29 -11.86 20.40
C TRP A 78 1.30 -11.62 21.91
N TRP A 79 1.69 -10.43 22.36
CA TRP A 79 1.86 -10.11 23.78
C TRP A 79 1.85 -8.59 24.04
N GLY A 80 1.20 -8.13 25.11
CA GLY A 80 1.09 -6.71 25.49
C GLY A 80 -0.34 -6.26 25.81
N ASN A 81 -0.57 -4.95 25.90
CA ASN A 81 -1.77 -4.35 26.49
C ASN A 81 -3.03 -4.35 25.60
N ASN A 82 -2.88 -4.40 24.27
CA ASN A 82 -4.00 -4.41 23.34
C ASN A 82 -3.86 -5.58 22.37
N ASN A 83 -4.81 -6.52 22.38
CA ASN A 83 -4.80 -7.69 21.51
C ASN A 83 -5.68 -7.55 20.26
N ARG A 84 -6.17 -6.34 19.99
CA ARG A 84 -7.10 -6.06 18.90
C ARG A 84 -6.42 -5.62 17.62
N ASP A 85 -5.10 -5.44 17.61
CA ASP A 85 -4.37 -5.07 16.39
C ASP A 85 -4.31 -6.24 15.39
N PHE A 86 -4.79 -5.99 14.18
CA PHE A 86 -4.62 -6.84 13.01
C PHE A 86 -3.94 -6.01 11.92
N VAL A 87 -2.66 -6.29 11.71
CA VAL A 87 -1.78 -5.43 10.92
C VAL A 87 -1.44 -6.12 9.60
N SER A 88 -1.89 -5.52 8.50
CA SER A 88 -1.44 -5.87 7.16
C SER A 88 -0.25 -5.00 6.78
N ILE A 89 0.84 -5.63 6.37
CA ILE A 89 2.08 -4.98 5.93
C ILE A 89 2.30 -5.38 4.47
N VAL A 90 2.23 -4.44 3.56
CA VAL A 90 2.43 -4.65 2.12
C VAL A 90 3.61 -3.83 1.64
N GLU A 91 4.52 -4.46 0.92
CA GLU A 91 5.70 -3.81 0.35
C GLU A 91 5.51 -3.62 -1.16
N VAL A 92 5.81 -2.42 -1.65
CA VAL A 92 5.74 -2.05 -3.07
C VAL A 92 7.02 -1.31 -3.48
N LYS A 93 7.33 -1.25 -4.78
CA LYS A 93 8.64 -0.73 -5.23
C LYS A 93 8.73 0.79 -5.16
N THR A 94 7.64 1.49 -5.48
CA THR A 94 7.65 2.94 -5.65
C THR A 94 6.45 3.60 -4.98
N TRP A 95 6.51 4.93 -4.84
CA TRP A 95 5.39 5.71 -4.31
C TRP A 95 4.12 5.57 -5.17
N ASP A 96 4.26 5.56 -6.49
CA ASP A 96 3.13 5.40 -7.40
C ASP A 96 2.50 4.00 -7.29
N ASP A 97 3.31 2.99 -6.98
CA ASP A 97 2.83 1.62 -6.79
C ASP A 97 1.89 1.47 -5.58
N ILE A 98 1.88 2.42 -4.63
CA ILE A 98 0.92 2.46 -3.51
C ILE A 98 -0.52 2.52 -4.05
N LEU A 99 -0.78 3.40 -5.01
CA LEU A 99 -2.10 3.52 -5.61
C LEU A 99 -2.39 2.34 -6.54
N ASN A 100 -1.39 1.91 -7.30
CA ASN A 100 -1.55 0.82 -8.27
C ASN A 100 -1.87 -0.51 -7.59
N PHE A 101 -1.19 -0.88 -6.49
CA PHE A 101 -1.48 -2.14 -5.81
C PHE A 101 -2.89 -2.15 -5.21
N ASN A 102 -3.35 -1.02 -4.64
CA ASN A 102 -4.70 -0.92 -4.08
C ASN A 102 -5.77 -1.06 -5.17
N GLN A 103 -5.60 -0.34 -6.29
CA GLN A 103 -6.51 -0.47 -7.42
C GLN A 103 -6.51 -1.90 -7.98
N ARG A 104 -5.32 -2.48 -8.17
CA ARG A 104 -5.19 -3.84 -8.71
C ARG A 104 -5.78 -4.90 -7.77
N ALA A 105 -5.64 -4.73 -6.45
CA ALA A 105 -6.26 -5.60 -5.47
C ALA A 105 -7.79 -5.56 -5.56
N ASN A 106 -8.39 -4.39 -5.80
CA ASN A 106 -9.84 -4.24 -6.02
C ASN A 106 -10.29 -4.90 -7.32
N GLU A 107 -9.55 -4.73 -8.42
CA GLU A 107 -9.85 -5.41 -9.69
C GLU A 107 -9.80 -6.93 -9.53
N LEU A 108 -8.73 -7.46 -8.91
CA LEU A 108 -8.59 -8.89 -8.61
C LEU A 108 -9.70 -9.41 -7.68
N PHE A 109 -10.12 -8.60 -6.72
CA PHE A 109 -11.25 -8.92 -5.84
C PHE A 109 -12.55 -9.02 -6.65
N GLU A 110 -12.81 -8.07 -7.54
CA GLU A 110 -13.98 -8.10 -8.42
C GLU A 110 -13.92 -9.24 -9.45
N GLU A 111 -12.73 -9.64 -9.90
CA GLU A 111 -12.52 -10.79 -10.78
C GLU A 111 -12.81 -12.13 -10.06
N HIS A 112 -12.34 -12.30 -8.82
CA HIS A 112 -12.52 -13.55 -8.05
C HIS A 112 -13.96 -13.68 -7.51
N TRP A 113 -14.48 -12.61 -6.90
CA TRP A 113 -15.87 -12.50 -6.50
C TRP A 113 -16.66 -11.75 -7.59
N ASP A 114 -16.85 -12.40 -8.74
CA ASP A 114 -17.42 -11.84 -9.98
C ASP A 114 -18.81 -11.19 -9.87
N THR A 115 -19.65 -11.63 -8.93
CA THR A 115 -20.99 -11.04 -8.72
C THR A 115 -21.07 -10.16 -7.47
N LYS A 116 -22.00 -9.20 -7.49
CA LYS A 116 -22.26 -8.32 -6.33
C LYS A 116 -22.67 -9.13 -5.09
N GLU A 117 -23.42 -10.21 -5.29
CA GLU A 117 -23.87 -11.10 -4.22
C GLU A 117 -22.69 -11.84 -3.58
N LYS A 118 -21.74 -12.33 -4.38
CA LYS A 118 -20.52 -12.97 -3.87
C LYS A 118 -19.63 -11.99 -3.12
N ARG A 119 -19.43 -10.78 -3.65
CA ARG A 119 -18.67 -9.71 -2.97
C ARG A 119 -19.31 -9.35 -1.63
N LYS A 120 -20.63 -9.16 -1.62
CA LYS A 120 -21.37 -8.89 -0.40
C LYS A 120 -21.25 -10.03 0.61
N ALA A 121 -21.40 -11.28 0.17
CA ALA A 121 -21.29 -12.43 1.06
C ALA A 121 -19.89 -12.53 1.70
N TYR A 122 -18.83 -12.30 0.92
CA TYR A 122 -17.47 -12.26 1.45
C TYR A 122 -17.28 -11.12 2.45
N ASN A 123 -17.66 -9.88 2.08
CA ASN A 123 -17.48 -8.72 2.94
C ASN A 123 -18.30 -8.85 4.23
N ASP A 124 -19.55 -9.27 4.17
CA ASP A 124 -20.37 -9.50 5.38
C ASP A 124 -19.73 -10.55 6.31
N ALA A 125 -19.11 -11.60 5.74
CA ALA A 125 -18.42 -12.62 6.51
C ALA A 125 -17.09 -12.14 7.13
N TYR A 126 -16.38 -11.26 6.43
CA TYR A 126 -15.08 -10.74 6.85
C TYR A 126 -15.18 -9.54 7.80
N ASP A 127 -16.08 -8.59 7.51
CA ASP A 127 -16.20 -7.31 8.22
C ASP A 127 -16.64 -7.49 9.69
N LYS A 128 -17.38 -8.56 10.01
CA LYS A 128 -17.79 -8.87 11.40
C LYS A 128 -16.62 -9.04 12.37
N TYR A 129 -15.43 -9.36 11.85
CA TYR A 129 -14.21 -9.50 12.63
C TYR A 129 -13.56 -8.18 13.03
N PHE A 130 -14.06 -7.04 12.52
CA PHE A 130 -13.46 -5.71 12.73
C PHE A 130 -14.48 -4.72 13.31
N THR A 131 -14.00 -3.68 13.99
CA THR A 131 -14.86 -2.58 14.46
C THR A 131 -15.10 -1.49 13.42
N GLY A 132 -14.35 -1.53 12.31
CA GLY A 132 -14.25 -0.46 11.31
C GLY A 132 -13.22 0.61 11.66
N GLN A 133 -12.68 0.62 12.90
CA GLN A 133 -11.55 1.49 13.25
C GLN A 133 -10.26 0.94 12.64
N HIS A 134 -9.49 1.82 12.00
CA HIS A 134 -8.19 1.49 11.43
C HIS A 134 -7.27 2.71 11.42
N SER A 135 -5.97 2.45 11.25
CA SER A 135 -4.97 3.45 10.86
C SER A 135 -4.22 2.99 9.61
N ASP A 136 -3.77 3.97 8.83
CA ASP A 136 -2.98 3.76 7.62
C ASP A 136 -1.66 4.51 7.74
N GLU A 137 -0.57 3.79 7.51
CA GLU A 137 0.78 4.34 7.56
C GLU A 137 1.58 3.98 6.31
N ILE A 138 2.41 4.91 5.87
CA ILE A 138 3.35 4.69 4.77
C ILE A 138 4.76 4.92 5.31
N TYR A 139 5.58 3.89 5.19
CA TYR A 139 6.99 3.91 5.55
C TYR A 139 7.84 3.68 4.31
N GLN A 140 9.10 4.05 4.43
CA GLN A 140 10.10 3.78 3.42
C GLN A 140 11.23 2.97 4.05
N GLU A 141 11.66 1.91 3.38
CA GLU A 141 12.78 1.12 3.83
C GLU A 141 14.06 1.98 3.83
N VAL A 142 14.76 1.99 4.97
CA VAL A 142 16.06 2.65 5.11
C VAL A 142 17.17 1.65 4.77
N VAL A 143 17.83 1.84 3.63
CA VAL A 143 18.99 1.04 3.23
C VAL A 143 20.25 1.58 3.90
N PHE A 144 20.77 0.83 4.89
CA PHE A 144 22.03 1.16 5.55
C PHE A 144 23.21 0.60 4.74
N ASN A 145 24.06 1.48 4.24
CA ASN A 145 25.34 1.07 3.64
C ASN A 145 26.27 0.56 4.77
N LYS A 146 26.69 -0.70 4.69
CA LYS A 146 27.71 -1.28 5.57
C LYS A 146 29.11 -0.97 5.07
#